data_AF-A0A957YA55-F1
#
_entry.id   AF-A0A957YA55-F1
#
_cell.length_a   1.000
_cell.length_b   1.000
_cell.length_c   1.000
_cell.angle_alpha   90.00
_cell.angle_beta   90.00
_cell.angle_gamma   90.00
#
_symmetry.space_group_name_H-M   'P 1'
#
loop_
_entity.id
_entity.type
_entity.pdbx_description
1 polymer ?
#
loop_
_entity_poly.entity_id
_entity_poly.type
_entity_poly.pdbx_seq_one_letter_code
_entity_poly.pdbx_strand_id
1 'polypeptide(L)'
;MGTGETVFWILMAVLTPISIGSFAAVVWWMLRPRGEIESAKRVDRIWQQRDIWGEALCRRLIEQHVEPEMTPEMVRLAWGEPQAVRRLETGDEQWLYNDAATDIVSFKSGRVTTAMRSTPKRGLVWGPWPIIAILLGISALVSMIALGVVFLS
;
A
#
# COMPACT_ATOMS: atom_id res chain seq x y z
N MET A 1 29.02 45.57 -0.47
CA MET A 1 28.56 44.20 -0.81
C MET A 1 29.79 43.40 -1.21
N GLY A 2 30.21 42.48 -0.36
CA GLY A 2 31.33 41.59 -0.67
C GLY A 2 30.90 40.57 -1.71
N THR A 3 31.79 40.20 -2.63
CA THR A 3 31.54 39.17 -3.65
C THR A 3 30.99 37.85 -3.06
N GLY A 4 31.32 37.53 -1.81
CA GLY A 4 30.78 36.38 -1.08
C GLY A 4 29.27 36.47 -0.75
N GLU A 5 28.75 37.67 -0.49
CA GLU A 5 27.33 37.88 -0.14
C GLU A 5 26.43 37.67 -1.36
N THR A 6 26.84 38.19 -2.52
CA THR A 6 26.14 37.98 -3.80
C THR A 6 26.11 36.51 -4.21
N VAL A 7 27.21 35.77 -4.00
CA VAL A 7 27.28 34.33 -4.32
C VAL A 7 26.36 33.52 -3.41
N PHE A 8 26.28 33.88 -2.13
CA PHE A 8 25.39 33.23 -1.17
C PHE A 8 23.90 33.37 -1.54
N TRP A 9 23.44 34.59 -1.87
CA TRP A 9 22.05 34.81 -2.27
C TRP A 9 21.66 34.10 -3.57
N ILE A 10 22.58 34.06 -4.54
CA ILE A 10 22.37 33.32 -5.80
C ILE A 10 22.25 31.82 -5.52
N LEU A 11 23.11 31.26 -4.66
CA LEU A 11 23.05 29.85 -4.27
C LEU A 11 21.73 29.50 -3.57
N MET A 12 21.27 30.35 -2.64
CA MET A 12 19.98 30.15 -1.97
C MET A 12 18.81 30.21 -2.94
N ALA A 13 18.79 31.19 -3.86
CA ALA A 13 17.72 31.34 -4.84
C ALA A 13 17.58 30.13 -5.77
N VAL A 14 18.67 29.40 -6.05
CA VAL A 14 18.67 28.22 -6.92
C VAL A 14 18.39 26.92 -6.13
N LEU A 15 18.99 26.76 -4.95
CA LEU A 15 18.88 25.50 -4.18
C LEU A 15 17.53 25.32 -3.51
N THR A 16 16.90 26.40 -3.03
CA THR A 16 15.60 26.33 -2.35
C THR A 16 14.48 25.75 -3.23
N PRO A 17 14.24 26.21 -4.47
CA PRO A 17 13.18 25.63 -5.31
C PRO A 17 13.45 24.18 -5.73
N ILE A 18 14.72 23.80 -5.91
CA ILE A 18 15.09 22.40 -6.22
C ILE A 18 14.77 21.49 -5.03
N SER A 19 15.06 21.94 -3.80
CA SER A 19 14.74 21.20 -2.58
C SER A 19 13.23 21.05 -2.38
N ILE A 20 12.45 22.11 -2.58
CA ILE A 20 10.99 22.07 -2.45
C ILE A 20 10.37 21.16 -3.53
N GLY A 21 10.81 21.30 -4.78
CA GLY A 21 10.28 20.50 -5.90
C GLY A 21 10.57 19.01 -5.75
N SER A 22 11.79 18.65 -5.33
CA SER A 22 12.16 17.25 -5.08
C SER A 22 11.39 16.65 -3.90
N PHE A 23 11.20 17.42 -2.81
CA PHE A 23 10.40 16.98 -1.67
C PHE A 23 8.93 16.75 -2.07
N ALA A 24 8.33 17.68 -2.81
CA ALA A 24 6.95 17.54 -3.30
C ALA A 24 6.80 16.31 -4.21
N ALA A 25 7.75 16.04 -5.09
CA ALA A 25 7.74 14.86 -5.97
C ALA A 25 7.85 13.55 -5.17
N VAL A 26 8.71 13.49 -4.15
CA VAL A 26 8.87 12.31 -3.28
C VAL A 26 7.61 12.08 -2.44
N VAL A 27 7.06 13.13 -1.84
CA VAL A 27 5.80 13.06 -1.07
C VAL A 27 4.66 12.61 -1.98
N TRP A 28 4.53 13.16 -3.19
CA TRP A 28 3.52 12.74 -4.14
C TRP A 28 3.70 11.28 -4.58
N TRP A 29 4.93 10.83 -4.81
CA TRP A 29 5.23 9.44 -5.16
C TRP A 29 4.94 8.46 -4.01
N MET A 30 5.27 8.85 -2.76
CA MET A 30 4.98 8.05 -1.56
C MET A 30 3.49 7.99 -1.22
N LEU A 31 2.79 9.12 -1.39
CA LEU A 31 1.35 9.19 -1.18
C LEU A 31 0.56 8.61 -2.34
N ARG A 32 1.20 8.26 -3.46
CA ARG A 32 0.53 7.66 -4.61
C ARG A 32 -0.06 6.30 -4.20
N PRO A 33 -1.39 6.16 -4.16
CA PRO A 33 -2.03 4.95 -3.69
C PRO A 33 -1.89 3.87 -4.77
N ARG A 34 -0.77 3.13 -4.75
CA ARG A 34 -0.55 1.97 -5.64
C ARG A 34 -1.70 0.96 -5.58
N GLY A 35 -2.37 0.86 -4.43
CA GLY A 35 -3.52 -0.02 -4.23
C GLY A 35 -4.79 0.40 -4.97
N GLU A 36 -4.98 1.67 -5.34
CA GLU A 36 -6.22 2.13 -5.99
C GLU A 36 -6.34 1.63 -7.43
N ILE A 37 -5.22 1.61 -8.17
CA ILE A 37 -5.22 1.16 -9.58
C ILE A 37 -5.52 -0.34 -9.67
N GLU A 38 -4.91 -1.15 -8.80
CA GLU A 38 -5.18 -2.59 -8.76
C GLU A 38 -6.60 -2.88 -8.27
N SER A 39 -7.09 -2.13 -7.29
CA SER A 39 -8.47 -2.24 -6.81
C SER A 39 -9.48 -1.90 -7.91
N ALA A 40 -9.24 -0.85 -8.69
CA ALA A 40 -10.11 -0.48 -9.81
C ALA A 40 -10.17 -1.58 -10.88
N LYS A 41 -9.01 -2.13 -11.28
CA LYS A 41 -8.95 -3.25 -12.24
C LYS A 41 -9.63 -4.51 -11.71
N ARG A 42 -9.48 -4.80 -10.41
CA ARG A 42 -10.15 -5.92 -9.75
C ARG A 42 -11.66 -5.75 -9.78
N VAL A 43 -12.15 -4.58 -9.39
CA VAL A 43 -13.57 -4.23 -9.39
C VAL A 43 -14.15 -4.35 -10.79
N ASP A 44 -13.45 -3.84 -11.81
CA ASP A 44 -13.88 -3.96 -13.21
C ASP A 44 -14.02 -5.42 -13.66
N ARG A 45 -13.04 -6.28 -13.37
CA ARG A 45 -13.13 -7.73 -13.67
C ARG A 45 -14.31 -8.40 -12.98
N ILE A 46 -14.62 -8.02 -11.74
CA ILE A 46 -15.78 -8.57 -11.00
C ILE A 46 -17.08 -8.09 -11.65
N TRP A 47 -17.16 -6.82 -12.08
CA TRP A 47 -18.35 -6.28 -12.76
C TRP A 47 -18.56 -6.86 -14.15
N GLN A 48 -17.50 -7.23 -14.88
CA GLN A 48 -17.62 -7.92 -16.17
C GLN A 48 -18.36 -9.27 -16.05
N GLN A 49 -18.33 -9.89 -14.88
CA GLN A 49 -19.00 -11.17 -14.59
C GLN A 49 -20.42 -10.98 -13.99
N ARG A 50 -20.92 -9.74 -13.91
CA ARG A 50 -22.20 -9.41 -13.26
C ARG A 50 -23.37 -10.23 -13.80
N ASP A 51 -23.44 -10.41 -15.11
CA ASP A 51 -24.59 -11.05 -15.74
C ASP A 51 -24.68 -12.55 -15.40
N ILE A 52 -23.55 -13.16 -15.03
CA ILE A 52 -23.47 -14.59 -14.65
C ILE A 52 -23.61 -14.76 -13.13
N TRP A 53 -23.00 -13.88 -12.34
CA TRP A 53 -22.91 -14.02 -10.88
C TRP A 53 -24.00 -13.27 -10.12
N GLY A 54 -24.62 -12.28 -10.74
CA GLY A 54 -25.59 -11.40 -10.12
C GLY A 54 -24.94 -10.28 -9.30
N GLU A 55 -25.65 -9.15 -9.20
CA GLU A 55 -25.13 -7.94 -8.56
C GLU A 55 -24.79 -8.14 -7.07
N ALA A 56 -25.62 -8.90 -6.34
CA ALA A 56 -25.42 -9.17 -4.91
C ALA A 56 -24.13 -9.96 -4.63
N LEU A 57 -23.74 -10.87 -5.52
CA LEU A 57 -22.50 -11.63 -5.38
C LEU A 57 -21.28 -10.76 -5.72
N CYS A 58 -21.36 -9.99 -6.81
CA CYS A 58 -20.31 -9.04 -7.19
C CYS A 58 -20.01 -8.03 -6.06
N ARG A 59 -21.04 -7.47 -5.43
CA ARG A 59 -20.87 -6.53 -4.31
C ARG A 59 -20.13 -7.16 -3.13
N ARG A 60 -20.49 -8.38 -2.76
CA ARG A 60 -19.82 -9.15 -1.70
C ARG A 60 -18.36 -9.45 -2.04
N LEU A 61 -18.05 -9.81 -3.28
CA LEU A 61 -16.66 -10.03 -3.73
C LEU A 61 -15.83 -8.73 -3.70
N ILE A 62 -16.43 -7.59 -4.04
CA ILE A 62 -15.77 -6.26 -3.95
C ILE A 62 -15.44 -5.91 -2.50
N GLU A 63 -16.38 -6.20 -1.58
CA GLU A 63 -16.20 -6.09 -0.12
C GLU A 63 -15.29 -7.18 0.45
N GLN A 64 -14.74 -8.04 -0.41
CA GLN A 64 -13.84 -9.14 -0.07
C GLN A 64 -14.46 -10.16 0.91
N HIS A 65 -15.78 -10.33 0.82
CA HIS A 65 -16.51 -11.36 1.55
C HIS A 65 -16.53 -12.65 0.72
N VAL A 66 -16.02 -13.75 1.30
CA VAL A 66 -16.00 -15.07 0.67
C VAL A 66 -16.95 -15.97 1.45
N GLU A 67 -17.88 -16.59 0.73
CA GLU A 67 -18.91 -17.47 1.28
C GLU A 67 -18.68 -18.92 0.84
N PRO A 68 -19.27 -19.90 1.55
CA PRO A 68 -19.34 -21.27 1.07
C PRO A 68 -19.94 -21.36 -0.35
N GLU A 69 -19.60 -22.40 -1.10
CA GLU A 69 -20.01 -22.65 -2.50
C GLU A 69 -19.40 -21.72 -3.57
N MET A 70 -18.61 -20.71 -3.17
CA MET A 70 -17.84 -19.91 -4.13
C MET A 70 -16.78 -20.76 -4.86
N THR A 71 -16.46 -20.37 -6.09
CA THR A 71 -15.41 -21.03 -6.88
C THR A 71 -14.03 -20.47 -6.54
N PRO A 72 -12.94 -21.21 -6.82
CA PRO A 72 -11.58 -20.72 -6.61
C PRO A 72 -11.28 -19.40 -7.33
N GLU A 73 -11.86 -19.21 -8.52
CA GLU A 73 -11.73 -17.96 -9.28
C GLU A 73 -12.35 -16.76 -8.56
N MET A 74 -13.54 -16.93 -7.99
CA MET A 74 -14.20 -15.88 -7.20
C MET A 74 -13.34 -15.50 -5.99
N VAL A 75 -12.75 -16.49 -5.31
CA VAL A 75 -11.86 -16.25 -4.16
C VAL A 75 -10.61 -15.48 -4.59
N ARG A 76 -9.99 -15.83 -5.73
CA ARG A 76 -8.84 -15.08 -6.26
C ARG A 76 -9.18 -13.65 -6.62
N LEU A 77 -10.38 -13.40 -7.14
CA LEU A 77 -10.84 -12.05 -7.42
C LEU A 77 -11.12 -11.24 -6.16
N ALA A 78 -11.60 -11.88 -5.09
CA ALA A 78 -11.87 -11.20 -3.82
C ALA A 78 -10.58 -10.93 -3.02
N TRP A 79 -9.74 -11.94 -2.83
CA TRP A 79 -8.61 -11.93 -1.89
C TRP A 79 -7.24 -11.88 -2.57
N GLY A 80 -7.17 -12.03 -3.90
CA GLY A 80 -5.93 -12.08 -4.65
C GLY A 80 -5.35 -13.49 -4.80
N GLU A 81 -4.09 -13.57 -5.21
CA GLU A 81 -3.38 -14.85 -5.30
C GLU A 81 -2.98 -15.34 -3.90
N PRO A 82 -3.22 -16.62 -3.57
CA PRO A 82 -2.77 -17.19 -2.31
C PRO A 82 -1.24 -17.25 -2.27
N GLN A 83 -0.66 -17.06 -1.08
CA GLN A 83 0.78 -17.21 -0.87
C GLN A 83 1.21 -18.68 -0.95
N ALA A 84 0.36 -19.59 -0.47
CA ALA A 84 0.60 -21.01 -0.54
C ALA A 84 -0.69 -21.79 -0.77
N VAL A 85 -0.59 -22.89 -1.51
CA VAL A 85 -1.66 -23.85 -1.73
C VAL A 85 -1.20 -25.20 -1.21
N ARG A 86 -1.92 -25.74 -0.21
CA ARG A 86 -1.71 -27.08 0.34
C ARG A 86 -2.79 -28.01 -0.20
N ARG A 87 -2.40 -29.14 -0.76
CA ARG A 87 -3.33 -30.23 -1.10
C ARG A 87 -3.32 -31.25 0.01
N LEU A 88 -4.51 -31.58 0.52
CA LEU A 88 -4.69 -32.63 1.51
C LEU A 88 -4.79 -33.99 0.82
N GLU A 89 -4.52 -35.06 1.57
CA GLU A 89 -4.60 -36.45 1.07
C GLU A 89 -6.02 -36.84 0.62
N THR A 90 -7.04 -36.14 1.13
CA THR A 90 -8.44 -36.29 0.72
C THR A 90 -8.73 -35.74 -0.68
N GLY A 91 -7.77 -35.04 -1.30
CA GLY A 91 -7.96 -34.28 -2.54
C GLY A 91 -8.51 -32.88 -2.33
N ASP A 92 -8.73 -32.47 -1.08
CA ASP A 92 -9.15 -31.11 -0.73
C ASP A 92 -7.99 -30.12 -0.88
N GLU A 93 -8.29 -28.87 -1.22
CA GLU A 93 -7.28 -27.82 -1.33
C GLU A 93 -7.45 -26.81 -0.20
N GLN A 94 -6.35 -26.34 0.36
CA GLN A 94 -6.33 -25.29 1.37
C GLN A 94 -5.38 -24.20 0.94
N TRP A 95 -5.90 -22.98 0.83
CA TRP A 95 -5.16 -21.81 0.41
C TRP A 95 -4.83 -20.94 1.61
N LEU A 96 -3.58 -20.51 1.69
CA LEU A 96 -3.07 -19.63 2.75
C LEU A 96 -2.73 -18.28 2.14
N TYR A 97 -3.29 -17.23 2.72
CA TYR A 97 -3.11 -15.85 2.28
C TYR A 97 -2.13 -15.07 3.16
N ASN A 98 -1.81 -15.59 4.33
CA ASN A 98 -0.80 -15.03 5.21
C ASN A 98 0.03 -16.12 5.91
N ASP A 99 1.27 -15.77 6.25
CA ASP A 99 2.20 -16.65 6.97
C ASP A 99 1.71 -17.04 8.36
N ALA A 100 0.86 -16.19 8.96
CA ALA A 100 0.26 -16.43 10.27
C ALA A 100 -0.81 -17.54 10.24
N ALA A 101 -1.15 -18.09 9.06
CA ALA A 101 -2.20 -19.09 8.89
C ALA A 101 -3.55 -18.65 9.51
N THR A 102 -3.82 -17.36 9.46
CA THR A 102 -5.06 -16.75 9.99
C THR A 102 -6.05 -16.40 8.89
N ASP A 103 -5.56 -16.25 7.66
CA ASP A 103 -6.38 -16.09 6.45
C ASP A 103 -6.27 -17.37 5.62
N ILE A 104 -7.26 -18.24 5.78
CA ILE A 104 -7.29 -19.58 5.18
C ILE A 104 -8.62 -19.78 4.46
N VAL A 105 -8.54 -20.34 3.25
CA VAL A 105 -9.73 -20.82 2.51
C VAL A 105 -9.56 -22.30 2.19
N SER A 106 -10.51 -23.11 2.61
CA SER A 106 -10.57 -24.54 2.32
C SER A 106 -11.58 -24.81 1.21
N PHE A 107 -11.19 -25.67 0.27
CA PHE A 107 -11.96 -26.09 -0.87
C PHE A 107 -12.18 -27.59 -0.84
N LYS A 108 -13.41 -28.00 -1.11
CA LYS A 108 -13.80 -29.39 -1.34
C LYS A 108 -14.43 -29.50 -2.72
N SER A 109 -13.90 -30.36 -3.57
CA SER A 109 -14.39 -30.56 -4.94
C SER A 109 -14.51 -29.25 -5.74
N GLY A 110 -13.58 -28.31 -5.55
CA GLY A 110 -13.58 -27.01 -6.24
C GLY A 110 -14.61 -25.99 -5.74
N ARG A 111 -15.16 -26.18 -4.53
CA ARG A 111 -16.07 -25.24 -3.87
C ARG A 111 -15.53 -24.86 -2.50
N VAL A 112 -15.69 -23.60 -2.11
CA VAL A 112 -15.34 -23.15 -0.75
C VAL A 112 -16.21 -23.87 0.27
N THR A 113 -15.58 -24.49 1.27
CA THR A 113 -16.27 -25.06 2.43
C THR A 113 -16.16 -24.14 3.63
N THR A 114 -14.94 -23.66 3.89
CA THR A 114 -14.63 -22.80 5.03
C THR A 114 -13.73 -21.68 4.56
N ALA A 115 -14.12 -20.44 4.84
CA ALA A 115 -13.28 -19.26 4.65
C ALA A 115 -13.12 -18.57 6.00
N MET A 116 -11.89 -18.50 6.49
CA MET A 116 -11.56 -17.80 7.72
C MET A 116 -10.66 -16.64 7.36
N ARG A 117 -11.07 -15.43 7.75
CA ARG A 117 -10.28 -14.23 7.60
C ARG A 117 -10.10 -13.59 8.96
N SER A 118 -8.85 -13.45 9.37
CA SER A 118 -8.54 -12.50 10.42
C SER A 118 -8.82 -11.10 9.88
N THR A 119 -9.68 -10.36 10.56
CA THR A 119 -9.67 -8.91 10.38
C THR A 119 -8.24 -8.46 10.64
N PRO A 120 -7.58 -7.76 9.70
CA PRO A 120 -6.24 -7.28 9.96
C PRO A 120 -6.32 -6.49 11.26
N LYS A 121 -5.60 -6.93 12.31
CA LYS A 121 -5.19 -5.98 13.33
C LYS A 121 -4.56 -4.88 12.49
N ARG A 122 -5.09 -3.66 12.54
CA ARG A 122 -4.32 -2.48 12.12
C ARG A 122 -3.11 -2.46 13.03
N GLY A 123 -2.14 -3.33 12.75
CA GLY A 123 -0.78 -3.20 13.17
C GLY A 123 -0.45 -1.78 12.78
N LEU A 124 0.12 -1.06 13.72
CA LEU A 124 0.56 0.31 13.56
C LEU A 124 1.51 0.31 12.36
N VAL A 125 0.96 0.42 11.15
CA VAL A 125 1.70 0.67 9.94
C VAL A 125 2.21 2.05 10.22
N TRP A 126 3.46 2.12 10.68
CA TRP A 126 4.20 3.35 10.75
C TRP A 126 4.10 3.90 9.33
N GLY A 127 3.16 4.83 9.13
CA GLY A 127 2.96 5.48 7.84
C GLY A 127 4.24 6.20 7.45
N PRO A 128 4.24 7.06 6.44
CA PRO A 128 5.44 7.84 6.09
C PRO A 128 5.94 8.77 7.22
N TRP A 129 5.21 8.88 8.33
CA TRP A 129 5.48 9.75 9.47
C TRP A 129 6.89 9.69 10.09
N PRO A 130 7.53 8.54 10.35
CA PRO A 130 8.89 8.54 10.88
C PRO A 130 9.90 9.03 9.84
N ILE A 131 9.68 8.79 8.54
CA ILE A 131 10.53 9.33 7.47
C ILE A 131 10.36 10.85 7.40
N ILE A 132 9.13 11.36 7.48
CA ILE A 132 8.85 12.80 7.54
C ILE A 132 9.50 13.44 8.77
N ALA A 133 9.42 12.79 9.94
CA ALA A 133 10.03 13.28 11.18
C ALA A 133 11.57 13.35 11.08
N ILE A 134 12.21 12.35 10.47
CA ILE A 134 13.66 12.35 10.23
C ILE A 134 14.05 13.49 9.28
N LEU A 135 13.30 13.68 8.18
CA LEU A 135 13.59 14.74 7.21
C LEU A 135 13.41 16.14 7.80
N LEU A 136 12.37 16.36 8.62
CA LEU A 136 12.16 17.61 9.36
C LEU A 136 13.30 17.84 10.37
N GLY A 137 13.75 16.78 11.06
CA GLY A 137 14.88 16.84 11.97
C GLY A 137 16.19 17.25 11.27
N ILE A 138 16.48 16.66 10.10
CA ILE A 138 17.66 17.00 9.29
C ILE A 138 17.56 18.44 8.79
N SER A 139 16.39 18.87 8.32
CA SER A 139 16.18 20.26 7.87
C SER A 139 16.43 21.25 9.00
N ALA A 140 15.93 21.00 10.21
CA ALA A 140 16.16 21.87 11.36
C ALA A 140 17.65 21.94 11.76
N LEU A 141 18.35 20.80 11.70
CA LEU A 141 19.78 20.73 11.99
C LEU A 141 20.62 21.54 10.99
N VAL A 142 20.31 21.43 9.69
CA VAL A 142 20.99 22.21 8.64
C VAL A 142 20.75 23.71 8.83
N SER A 143 19.51 24.12 9.16
CA SER A 143 19.21 25.52 9.46
C SER A 143 19.98 26.05 10.68
N MET A 144 20.13 25.25 11.75
CA MET A 144 20.93 25.66 12.91
C MET A 144 22.41 25.82 12.59
N ILE A 145 22.98 24.92 11.78
CA ILE A 145 24.39 25.02 11.36
C ILE A 145 24.60 26.29 10.52
N ALA A 146 23.68 26.58 9.59
CA ALA A 146 23.76 27.79 8.77
C ALA A 146 23.71 29.08 9.60
N LEU A 147 22.80 29.15 10.58
CA LEU A 147 22.75 30.28 11.51
C LEU A 147 24.03 30.39 12.34
N GLY A 148 24.56 29.27 12.84
CA GLY A 148 25.81 29.26 13.60
C GLY A 148 26.99 29.83 12.80
N VAL A 149 27.12 29.46 11.53
CA VAL A 149 28.18 30.01 10.65
C VAL A 149 28.04 31.52 10.48
N VAL A 150 26.82 32.03 10.27
CA VAL A 150 26.57 33.48 10.11
C VAL A 150 26.92 34.29 11.37
N PHE A 151 26.70 33.73 12.57
CA PHE A 151 27.05 34.40 13.82
C PHE A 151 28.55 34.33 14.17
N LEU A 152 29.28 33.39 13.58
CA LEU A 152 30.73 33.21 13.79
C LEU A 152 31.59 33.98 12.78
N SER A 153 31.01 34.41 11.65
CA SER A 153 31.64 35.24 10.62
C SER A 153 31.38 36.72 10.82
#